data_AF-A0A8S1XEI8-F1
#
_entry.id   AF-A0A8S1XEI8-F1
#
_cell.length_a   1.000
_cell.length_b   1.000
_cell.length_c   1.000
_cell.angle_alpha   90.00
_cell.angle_beta   90.00
_cell.angle_gamma   90.00
#
_symmetry.space_group_name_H-M   'P 1'
#
loop_
_entity.id
_entity.type
_entity.pdbx_description
1 polymer ?
#
loop_
_entity_poly.entity_id
_entity_poly.type
_entity_poly.pdbx_seq_one_letter_code
_entity_poly.pdbx_strand_id
1 'polypeptide(L)'
;MEIQKKKRELTAEQVQKIKDGFQIQRVIMKDSETQQIYWDSITEKITQDLIDITLDPKIITSKAATRSIQFSTKEKLQDLILIQDAYLHDKKIEHFVFKFGFVMPDTVNTWDSTIVNRPPEQMLPKEIQSGNLIVDIQMFEQDHLIFNVKVRIFYS
;
A
#
# COMPACT_ATOMS: atom_id res chain seq x y z
N MET A 1 -4.79 36.44 -4.53
CA MET A 1 -5.93 35.97 -3.72
C MET A 1 -6.04 34.47 -3.95
N GLU A 2 -5.34 33.67 -3.15
CA GLU A 2 -5.46 32.21 -3.22
C GLU A 2 -6.83 31.84 -2.65
N ILE A 3 -7.70 31.33 -3.51
CA ILE A 3 -8.96 30.72 -3.07
C ILE A 3 -8.54 29.42 -2.37
N GLN A 4 -8.48 29.42 -1.04
CA GLN A 4 -8.40 28.19 -0.27
C GLN A 4 -9.63 27.35 -0.61
N LYS A 5 -9.45 26.30 -1.43
CA LYS A 5 -10.52 25.35 -1.70
C LYS A 5 -10.89 24.70 -0.37
N LYS A 6 -12.10 24.98 0.12
CA LYS A 6 -12.63 24.36 1.33
C LYS A 6 -12.59 22.84 1.15
N LYS A 7 -11.88 22.15 2.05
CA LYS A 7 -11.81 20.69 2.09
C LYS A 7 -13.24 20.12 2.21
N ARG A 8 -13.54 19.06 1.45
CA ARG A 8 -14.87 18.42 1.50
C ARG A 8 -15.02 17.75 2.86
N GLU A 9 -15.88 18.29 3.72
CA GLU A 9 -16.25 17.65 4.97
C GLU A 9 -17.08 16.40 4.67
N LEU A 10 -16.63 15.23 5.15
CA LEU A 10 -17.33 13.96 5.03
C LEU A 10 -18.03 13.61 6.35
N THR A 11 -19.30 13.21 6.27
CA THR A 11 -20.02 12.66 7.43
C THR A 11 -19.55 11.23 7.72
N ALA A 12 -19.78 10.74 8.94
CA ALA A 12 -19.47 9.36 9.30
C ALA A 12 -20.17 8.34 8.37
N GLU A 13 -21.41 8.61 7.95
CA GLU A 13 -22.15 7.77 7.02
C GLU A 13 -21.49 7.74 5.63
N GLN A 14 -21.01 8.89 5.15
CA GLN A 14 -20.30 8.96 3.86
C GLN A 14 -18.96 8.23 3.90
N VAL A 15 -18.21 8.36 5.01
CA VAL A 15 -16.97 7.58 5.21
C VAL A 15 -17.28 6.09 5.23
N GLN A 16 -18.36 5.67 5.88
CA GLN A 16 -18.75 4.26 5.90
C GLN A 16 -19.11 3.73 4.51
N LYS A 17 -19.86 4.49 3.70
CA LYS A 17 -20.15 4.13 2.30
C LYS A 17 -18.88 3.98 1.46
N ILE A 18 -17.89 4.85 1.67
CA ILE A 18 -16.60 4.73 0.98
C ILE A 18 -15.90 3.43 1.40
N LYS A 19 -15.84 3.11 2.69
CA LYS A 19 -15.26 1.85 3.20
C LYS A 19 -15.94 0.63 2.58
N ASP A 20 -17.27 0.62 2.57
CA ASP A 20 -18.05 -0.50 2.05
C ASP A 20 -17.92 -0.66 0.53
N GLY A 21 -17.66 0.44 -0.18
CA GLY A 21 -17.51 0.50 -1.62
C GLY A 21 -16.08 0.35 -2.14
N PHE A 22 -15.06 0.44 -1.27
CA PHE A 22 -13.65 0.40 -1.64
C PHE A 22 -13.08 -1.02 -1.51
N GLN A 23 -12.44 -1.53 -2.57
CA GLN A 23 -11.89 -2.88 -2.58
C GLN A 23 -10.55 -2.92 -3.30
N ILE A 24 -9.55 -3.55 -2.67
CA ILE A 24 -8.33 -3.97 -3.35
C ILE A 24 -8.61 -5.30 -4.04
N GLN A 25 -8.38 -5.36 -5.35
CA GLN A 25 -8.65 -6.54 -6.18
C GLN A 25 -7.39 -7.37 -6.40
N ARG A 26 -6.24 -6.71 -6.59
CA ARG A 26 -4.96 -7.37 -6.84
C ARG A 26 -3.81 -6.47 -6.45
N VAL A 27 -2.74 -7.05 -5.93
CA VAL A 27 -1.47 -6.35 -5.72
C VAL A 27 -0.35 -7.17 -6.35
N ILE A 28 0.53 -6.52 -7.10
CA ILE A 28 1.72 -7.12 -7.70
C ILE A 28 2.94 -6.39 -7.16
N MET A 29 3.95 -7.15 -6.76
CA MET A 29 5.29 -6.65 -6.45
C MET A 29 6.25 -7.13 -7.54
N LYS A 30 6.94 -6.18 -8.19
CA LYS A 30 7.89 -6.46 -9.26
C LYS A 30 9.14 -5.60 -9.14
N ASP A 31 10.23 -6.04 -9.74
CA ASP A 31 11.43 -5.22 -9.92
C ASP A 31 11.11 -4.00 -10.79
N SER A 32 11.56 -2.80 -10.38
CA SER A 32 11.28 -1.58 -11.14
C SER A 32 12.03 -1.48 -12.48
N GLU A 33 13.20 -2.10 -12.61
CA GLU A 33 14.02 -2.04 -13.83
C GLU A 33 13.67 -3.19 -14.80
N THR A 34 13.67 -4.43 -14.32
CA THR A 34 13.48 -5.64 -15.13
C THR A 34 12.02 -6.03 -15.33
N GLN A 35 11.11 -5.45 -14.55
CA GLN A 35 9.68 -5.83 -14.50
C GLN A 35 9.42 -7.29 -14.08
N GLN A 36 10.43 -8.00 -13.56
CA GLN A 36 10.26 -9.35 -13.03
C GLN A 36 9.29 -9.32 -11.85
N ILE A 37 8.25 -10.14 -11.89
CA ILE A 37 7.28 -10.29 -10.80
C ILE A 37 7.89 -11.16 -9.70
N TYR A 38 7.86 -10.66 -8.46
CA TYR A 38 8.32 -11.37 -7.27
C TYR A 38 7.19 -11.82 -6.36
N TRP A 39 6.02 -11.20 -6.47
CA TRP A 39 4.81 -11.63 -5.77
C TRP A 39 3.56 -11.07 -6.44
N ASP A 40 2.46 -11.80 -6.33
CA ASP A 40 1.17 -11.49 -6.91
C ASP A 40 0.05 -12.02 -6.04
N SER A 41 -0.88 -11.15 -5.63
CA SER A 41 -1.93 -11.46 -4.68
C SER A 41 -3.08 -12.29 -5.26
N ILE A 42 -2.99 -12.80 -6.50
CA ILE A 42 -4.09 -13.57 -7.14
C ILE A 42 -4.60 -14.74 -6.29
N THR A 43 -3.77 -15.30 -5.42
CA THR A 43 -4.10 -16.41 -4.53
C THR A 43 -4.64 -15.97 -3.17
N GLU A 44 -4.69 -14.67 -2.91
CA GLU A 44 -4.96 -14.10 -1.59
C GLU A 44 -6.14 -13.13 -1.67
N LYS A 45 -7.14 -13.34 -0.81
CA LYS A 45 -8.12 -12.28 -0.56
C LYS A 45 -7.48 -11.30 0.42
N ILE A 46 -7.16 -10.10 -0.05
CA ILE A 46 -6.64 -9.03 0.80
C ILE A 46 -7.81 -8.51 1.64
N THR A 47 -8.06 -9.18 2.77
CA THR A 47 -9.02 -8.78 3.78
C THR A 47 -8.33 -8.02 4.90
N GLN A 48 -9.10 -7.22 5.64
CA GLN A 48 -8.61 -6.46 6.79
C GLN A 48 -7.98 -7.39 7.84
N ASP A 49 -7.10 -6.84 8.67
CA ASP A 49 -6.29 -7.48 9.74
C ASP A 49 -4.83 -7.69 9.37
N LEU A 50 -4.35 -8.94 9.37
CA LEU A 50 -2.97 -9.33 9.17
C LEU A 50 -2.92 -10.47 8.16
N ILE A 51 -2.15 -10.28 7.09
CA ILE A 51 -1.85 -11.33 6.11
C ILE A 51 -0.36 -11.66 6.14
N ASP A 52 -0.04 -12.94 6.03
CA ASP A 52 1.33 -13.41 5.88
C ASP A 52 1.61 -13.59 4.39
N ILE A 53 2.63 -12.92 3.85
CA ILE A 53 3.05 -13.09 2.45
C ILE A 53 4.50 -13.55 2.37
N THR A 54 4.81 -14.28 1.31
CA THR A 54 6.17 -14.73 1.02
C THR A 54 6.67 -14.08 -0.25
N LEU A 55 7.78 -13.34 -0.15
CA LEU A 55 8.42 -12.64 -1.26
C LEU A 55 9.71 -13.36 -1.67
N ASP A 56 10.00 -13.37 -2.98
CA ASP A 56 11.33 -13.75 -3.49
C ASP A 56 12.37 -12.77 -2.90
N PRO A 57 13.41 -13.26 -2.19
CA PRO A 57 14.44 -12.42 -1.56
C PRO A 57 15.14 -11.45 -2.53
N LYS A 58 15.11 -11.72 -3.85
CA LYS A 58 15.68 -10.84 -4.86
C LYS A 58 15.10 -9.44 -4.83
N ILE A 59 13.83 -9.28 -4.40
CA ILE A 59 13.19 -7.96 -4.29
C ILE A 59 13.93 -7.01 -3.32
N ILE A 60 14.60 -7.55 -2.31
CA ILE A 60 15.39 -6.78 -1.34
C ILE A 60 16.70 -6.29 -1.98
N THR A 61 17.25 -7.10 -2.89
CA THR A 61 18.52 -6.80 -3.57
C THR A 61 18.36 -5.90 -4.80
N SER A 62 17.14 -5.75 -5.31
CA SER A 62 16.80 -4.77 -6.34
C SER A 62 17.09 -3.35 -5.87
N LYS A 63 17.35 -2.41 -6.80
CA LYS A 63 17.47 -0.99 -6.42
C LYS A 63 16.14 -0.38 -6.00
N ALA A 64 15.05 -0.83 -6.63
CA ALA A 64 13.71 -0.40 -6.34
C ALA A 64 12.70 -1.49 -6.72
N ALA A 65 11.61 -1.53 -5.98
CA ALA A 65 10.45 -2.36 -6.29
C ALA A 65 9.29 -1.48 -6.73
N THR A 66 8.54 -1.94 -7.73
CA THR A 66 7.26 -1.36 -8.10
C THR A 66 6.14 -2.20 -7.49
N ARG A 67 5.28 -1.54 -6.72
CA ARG A 67 4.00 -2.09 -6.29
C ARG A 67 2.92 -1.61 -7.25
N SER A 68 2.18 -2.53 -7.85
CA SER A 68 0.98 -2.25 -8.64
C SER A 68 -0.26 -2.67 -7.86
N ILE A 69 -1.13 -1.73 -7.50
CA ILE A 69 -2.39 -2.01 -6.80
C ILE A 69 -3.54 -1.80 -7.77
N GLN A 70 -4.31 -2.85 -8.03
CA GLN A 70 -5.61 -2.74 -8.67
C GLN A 70 -6.69 -2.62 -7.60
N PHE A 71 -7.52 -1.58 -7.69
CA PHE A 71 -8.59 -1.34 -6.73
C PHE A 71 -9.85 -0.82 -7.42
N SER A 72 -11.00 -1.00 -6.79
CA SER A 72 -12.28 -0.38 -7.17
C SER A 72 -12.83 0.49 -6.05
N THR A 73 -13.68 1.43 -6.44
CA THR A 73 -14.50 2.23 -5.52
C THR A 73 -15.88 2.43 -6.11
N LYS A 74 -16.93 2.35 -5.28
CA LYS A 74 -18.29 2.81 -5.65
C LYS A 74 -18.46 4.31 -5.46
N GLU A 75 -17.73 4.88 -4.50
CA GLU A 75 -17.85 6.29 -4.14
C GLU A 75 -16.74 7.12 -4.79
N LYS A 76 -17.03 8.40 -5.05
CA LYS A 76 -16.05 9.36 -5.55
C LYS A 76 -15.06 9.75 -4.45
N LEU A 77 -13.77 9.64 -4.76
CA LEU A 77 -12.67 10.04 -3.88
C LEU A 77 -12.04 11.35 -4.38
N GLN A 78 -11.79 12.29 -3.47
CA GLN A 78 -11.21 13.58 -3.81
C GLN A 78 -9.68 13.60 -3.70
N ASP A 79 -9.13 12.86 -2.74
CA ASP A 79 -7.70 12.79 -2.47
C ASP A 79 -7.35 11.44 -1.81
N LEU A 80 -7.20 10.41 -2.64
CA LEU A 80 -6.75 9.09 -2.21
C LEU A 80 -5.25 9.11 -1.92
N ILE A 81 -4.90 8.77 -0.67
CA ILE A 81 -3.53 8.72 -0.15
C ILE A 81 -3.28 7.31 0.40
N LEU A 82 -2.08 6.78 0.18
CA LEU A 82 -1.57 5.57 0.82
C LEU A 82 -0.41 5.95 1.73
N ILE A 83 -0.52 5.56 3.00
CA ILE A 83 0.57 5.59 3.96
C ILE A 83 1.04 4.16 4.18
N GLN A 84 2.34 3.95 4.13
CA GLN A 84 2.99 2.68 4.43
C GLN A 84 4.01 2.89 5.53
N ASP A 85 3.83 2.20 6.65
CA ASP A 85 4.81 2.12 7.71
C ASP A 85 5.37 0.69 7.78
N ALA A 86 6.68 0.54 7.87
CA ALA A 86 7.30 -0.77 8.12
C ALA A 86 7.87 -0.84 9.53
N TYR A 87 7.57 -1.93 10.22
CA TYR A 87 7.96 -2.19 11.61
C TYR A 87 8.79 -3.46 11.68
N LEU A 88 9.89 -3.41 12.41
CA LEU A 88 10.69 -4.58 12.77
C LEU A 88 10.75 -4.69 14.29
N HIS A 89 10.23 -5.78 14.85
CA HIS A 89 10.05 -5.94 16.30
C HIS A 89 9.41 -4.69 16.95
N ASP A 90 8.28 -4.24 16.39
CA ASP A 90 7.51 -3.06 16.80
C ASP A 90 8.20 -1.70 16.65
N LYS A 91 9.47 -1.66 16.23
CA LYS A 91 10.16 -0.42 15.89
C LYS A 91 9.86 -0.03 14.45
N LYS A 92 9.24 1.14 14.25
CA LYS A 92 9.10 1.72 12.91
C LYS A 92 10.47 1.98 12.30
N ILE A 93 10.75 1.34 11.18
CA ILE A 93 12.00 1.50 10.42
C ILE A 93 11.79 2.34 9.16
N GLU A 94 10.61 2.26 8.52
CA GLU A 94 10.29 2.99 7.28
C GLU A 94 8.93 3.67 7.36
N HIS A 95 8.82 4.76 6.61
CA HIS A 95 7.60 5.53 6.43
C HIS A 95 7.57 6.07 5.00
N PHE A 96 6.50 5.75 4.27
CA PHE A 96 6.25 6.24 2.93
C PHE A 96 4.84 6.82 2.82
N VAL A 97 4.71 7.89 2.04
CA VAL A 97 3.43 8.50 1.70
C VAL A 97 3.33 8.60 0.18
N PHE A 98 2.30 8.00 -0.39
CA PHE A 98 2.01 8.03 -1.82
C PHE A 98 0.65 8.70 -2.04
N LYS A 99 0.57 9.58 -3.03
CA LYS A 99 -0.68 10.26 -3.40
C LYS A 99 -1.16 9.78 -4.76
N PHE A 100 -2.39 9.26 -4.82
CA PHE A 100 -3.08 8.98 -6.07
C PHE A 100 -3.91 10.18 -6.51
N GLY A 101 -4.65 10.77 -5.56
CA GLY A 101 -5.51 11.93 -5.80
C GLY A 101 -6.95 11.55 -6.13
N PHE A 102 -7.53 12.21 -7.13
CA PHE A 102 -8.94 12.07 -7.47
C PHE A 102 -9.27 10.71 -8.09
N VAL A 103 -10.38 10.09 -7.66
CA VAL A 103 -10.89 8.83 -8.22
C VAL A 103 -12.38 8.96 -8.55
N MET A 104 -12.75 8.54 -9.76
CA MET A 104 -14.14 8.48 -10.20
C MET A 104 -14.91 7.34 -9.49
N PRO A 105 -16.19 7.55 -9.15
CA PRO A 105 -17.04 6.46 -8.64
C PRO A 105 -17.22 5.37 -9.70
N ASP A 106 -17.50 4.15 -9.24
CA ASP A 106 -17.76 2.96 -10.06
C ASP A 106 -16.66 2.63 -11.07
N THR A 107 -15.40 2.89 -10.71
CA THR A 107 -14.23 2.60 -11.55
C THR A 107 -13.31 1.55 -10.93
N VAL A 108 -12.57 0.88 -11.81
CA VAL A 108 -11.40 0.05 -11.45
C VAL A 108 -10.15 0.78 -11.91
N ASN A 109 -9.20 0.98 -11.01
CA ASN A 109 -7.96 1.71 -11.28
C ASN A 109 -6.76 0.82 -10.99
N THR A 110 -5.64 1.10 -11.65
CA THR A 110 -4.34 0.51 -11.35
C THR A 110 -3.40 1.62 -10.91
N TRP A 111 -2.77 1.45 -9.75
CA TRP A 111 -1.84 2.40 -9.17
C TRP A 111 -0.47 1.77 -8.97
N ASP A 112 0.50 2.26 -9.75
CA ASP A 112 1.90 1.90 -9.59
C ASP A 112 2.60 2.88 -8.64
N SER A 113 3.27 2.34 -7.62
CA SER A 113 4.11 3.07 -6.67
C SER A 113 5.51 2.49 -6.68
N THR A 114 6.54 3.34 -6.78
CA THR A 114 7.94 2.91 -6.69
C THR A 114 8.44 3.05 -5.25
N ILE A 115 8.97 1.97 -4.71
CA ILE A 115 9.60 1.89 -3.40
C ILE A 115 11.10 1.75 -3.64
N VAL A 116 11.86 2.77 -3.27
CA VAL A 116 13.31 2.77 -3.43
C VAL A 116 13.93 2.05 -2.23
N ASN A 117 14.70 1.00 -2.50
CA ASN A 117 15.38 0.26 -1.44
C ASN A 117 16.53 1.09 -0.88
N ARG A 118 16.89 0.85 0.38
CA ARG A 118 18.06 1.48 0.97
C ARG A 118 19.34 0.98 0.31
N PRO A 119 20.43 1.74 0.40
CA PRO A 119 21.75 1.24 0.03
C PRO A 119 22.08 -0.09 0.73
N PRO A 120 22.78 -1.03 0.08
CA PRO A 120 23.05 -2.36 0.62
C PRO A 120 23.66 -2.36 2.03
N GLU A 121 24.51 -1.38 2.34
CA GLU A 121 25.15 -1.20 3.64
C GLU A 121 24.17 -0.84 4.79
N GLN A 122 22.97 -0.38 4.45
CA GLN A 122 21.89 -0.07 5.40
C GLN A 122 20.77 -1.11 5.38
N MET A 123 20.86 -2.12 4.50
CA MET A 123 19.87 -3.17 4.40
C MET A 123 20.07 -4.20 5.51
N LEU A 124 19.00 -4.55 6.19
CA LEU A 124 19.03 -5.59 7.20
C LEU A 124 19.07 -6.98 6.53
N PRO A 125 19.77 -7.96 7.11
CA PRO A 125 19.75 -9.34 6.61
C PRO A 125 18.30 -9.87 6.50
N LYS A 126 18.00 -10.60 5.42
CA LYS A 126 16.66 -11.16 5.19
C LYS A 126 16.23 -12.12 6.31
N GLU A 127 17.19 -12.80 6.94
CA GLU A 127 16.98 -13.73 8.05
C GLU A 127 16.47 -13.02 9.30
N ILE A 128 16.85 -11.75 9.49
CA ILE A 128 16.34 -10.92 10.58
C ILE A 128 14.95 -10.39 10.24
N GLN A 129 14.72 -10.03 8.98
CA GLN A 129 13.45 -9.44 8.53
C GLN A 129 12.32 -10.46 8.38
N SER A 130 12.63 -11.66 7.88
CA SER A 130 11.64 -12.71 7.57
C SER A 130 10.84 -13.09 8.82
N GLY A 131 9.52 -12.93 8.77
CA GLY A 131 8.58 -13.16 9.87
C GLY A 131 8.51 -12.05 10.92
N ASN A 132 9.49 -11.14 10.97
CA ASN A 132 9.57 -10.05 11.95
C ASN A 132 9.21 -8.67 11.36
N LEU A 133 9.25 -8.54 10.04
CA LEU A 133 8.88 -7.33 9.30
C LEU A 133 7.36 -7.30 9.10
N ILE A 134 6.71 -6.28 9.67
CA ILE A 134 5.28 -6.00 9.49
C ILE A 134 5.16 -4.68 8.73
N VAL A 135 4.47 -4.70 7.60
CA VAL A 135 4.13 -3.52 6.81
C VAL A 135 2.67 -3.16 7.06
N ASP A 136 2.43 -2.00 7.65
CA ASP A 136 1.10 -1.43 7.86
C ASP A 136 0.75 -0.53 6.68
N ILE A 137 -0.27 -0.92 5.92
CA ILE A 137 -0.75 -0.19 4.74
C ILE A 137 -2.09 0.45 5.11
N GLN A 138 -2.13 1.77 5.04
CA GLN A 138 -3.30 2.57 5.34
C GLN A 138 -3.67 3.39 4.11
N MET A 139 -4.93 3.35 3.69
CA MET A 139 -5.43 4.24 2.64
C MET A 139 -6.45 5.21 3.22
N PHE A 140 -6.32 6.46 2.82
CA PHE A 140 -7.15 7.57 3.27
C PHE A 140 -7.84 8.22 2.09
N GLU A 141 -9.11 8.59 2.28
CA GLU A 141 -9.73 9.67 1.51
C GLU A 141 -9.58 10.93 2.35
N GLN A 142 -8.71 11.83 1.89
CA GLN A 142 -8.30 13.01 2.64
C GLN A 142 -7.68 12.66 4.01
N ASP A 143 -8.41 12.86 5.11
CA ASP A 143 -8.00 12.55 6.49
C ASP A 143 -8.78 11.36 7.10
N HIS A 144 -9.64 10.70 6.32
CA HIS A 144 -10.43 9.58 6.80
C HIS A 144 -9.81 8.26 6.36
N LEU A 145 -9.45 7.40 7.32
CA LEU A 145 -8.99 6.04 7.04
C LEU A 145 -10.14 5.24 6.42
N ILE A 146 -9.94 4.73 5.20
CA ILE A 146 -10.94 3.96 4.45
C ILE A 146 -10.56 2.50 4.25
N PHE A 147 -9.27 2.17 4.32
CA PHE A 147 -8.79 0.80 4.21
C PHE A 147 -7.51 0.64 5.02
N ASN A 148 -7.37 -0.51 5.69
CA ASN A 148 -6.16 -0.87 6.41
C ASN A 148 -5.91 -2.37 6.32
N VAL A 149 -4.64 -2.73 6.13
CA VAL A 149 -4.16 -4.10 6.23
C VAL A 149 -2.72 -4.08 6.76
N LYS A 150 -2.42 -5.01 7.65
CA LYS A 150 -1.04 -5.31 8.04
C LYS A 150 -0.56 -6.54 7.28
N VAL A 151 0.70 -6.52 6.88
CA VAL A 151 1.31 -7.58 6.09
C VAL A 151 2.58 -8.02 6.80
N ARG A 152 2.63 -9.27 7.26
CA ARG A 152 3.88 -9.86 7.73
C ARG A 152 4.63 -10.43 6.53
N ILE A 153 5.88 -10.03 6.39
CA ILE A 153 6.73 -10.42 5.26
C ILE A 153 7.60 -11.60 5.66
N PHE A 154 7.55 -12.66 4.86
CA PHE A 154 8.52 -13.75 4.84
C PHE A 154 9.35 -13.68 3.56
N TYR A 155 10.60 -14.10 3.66
CA TYR A 155 11.50 -14.26 2.51
C TYR A 155 11.91 -15.72 2.41
N SER A 156 11.64 -16.37 1.27
CA SER A 156 12.05 -17.77 1.01
C SER A 156 12.58 -17.94 -0.41
#